data_AF-L5KTQ4-F1
#
_entry.id   AF-L5KTQ4-F1
#
_cell.length_a   1.000
_cell.length_b   1.000
_cell.length_c   1.000
_cell.angle_alpha   90.00
_cell.angle_beta   90.00
_cell.angle_gamma   90.00
#
_symmetry.space_group_name_H-M   'P 1'
#
loop_
_entity.id
_entity.type
_entity.pdbx_description
1 polymer ?
#
loop_
_entity_poly.entity_id
_entity_poly.type
_entity_poly.pdbx_seq_one_letter_code
_entity_poly.pdbx_strand_id
1 'polypeptide(L)'
;MKEVRAPQLLVECWEETLQTEPIKDFPSNPNFAQSVLFLTLFMPTEAAYALPLVLKVVDDRDFGQQAVVGQANIDSLQPYFCDPWALDYVPPRLPRASPGSSGGGGSMSLGRGRPAAPLPGQDEYEHEVDWWSKLFWATGDDKSPKHKDRDYHTLKVWRPQEGGY
;
A
#
# COMPACT_ATOMS: atom_id res chain seq x y z
N MET A 1 -26.70 3.53 -7.61
CA MET A 1 -25.56 3.18 -6.72
C MET A 1 -25.92 3.60 -5.32
N LYS A 2 -25.61 2.81 -4.27
CA LYS A 2 -25.85 3.24 -2.89
C LYS A 2 -24.88 4.38 -2.55
N GLU A 3 -25.39 5.42 -1.90
CA GLU A 3 -24.58 6.54 -1.43
C GLU A 3 -23.63 6.04 -0.33
N VAL A 4 -22.34 6.34 -0.46
CA VAL A 4 -21.28 5.98 0.49
C VAL A 4 -20.84 7.28 1.16
N ARG A 5 -20.84 7.30 2.50
CA ARG A 5 -20.56 8.51 3.27
C ARG A 5 -19.20 8.44 3.96
N ALA A 6 -19.00 7.39 4.75
CA ALA A 6 -17.84 7.25 5.62
C ALA A 6 -17.37 5.79 5.60
N PRO A 7 -16.70 5.36 4.52
CA PRO A 7 -16.21 4.00 4.41
C PRO A 7 -15.00 3.78 5.32
N GLN A 8 -14.89 2.57 5.86
CA GLN A 8 -13.76 2.07 6.66
C GLN A 8 -13.38 0.66 6.22
N LEU A 9 -12.12 0.28 6.41
CA LEU A 9 -11.64 -1.07 6.18
C LEU A 9 -11.79 -1.88 7.48
N LEU A 10 -12.40 -3.05 7.35
CA LEU A 10 -12.49 -4.10 8.37
C LEU A 10 -11.73 -5.32 7.84
N VAL A 11 -10.67 -5.69 8.54
CA VAL A 11 -9.87 -6.88 8.30
C VAL A 11 -10.26 -7.94 9.32
N GLU A 12 -10.62 -9.13 8.86
CA GLU A 12 -11.01 -10.24 9.73
C GLU A 12 -10.19 -11.48 9.37
N CYS A 13 -9.69 -12.17 10.39
CA CYS A 13 -9.09 -13.49 10.24
C CYS A 13 -9.37 -14.28 11.51
N TRP A 14 -10.07 -15.41 11.39
CA TRP A 14 -10.50 -16.19 12.55
C TRP A 14 -11.35 -15.36 13.53
N GLU A 15 -10.95 -15.28 14.79
CA GLU A 15 -11.61 -14.52 15.85
C GLU A 15 -11.04 -13.10 16.00
N GLU A 16 -10.00 -12.77 15.22
CA GLU A 16 -9.30 -11.50 15.28
C GLU A 16 -9.81 -10.55 14.21
N THR A 17 -10.02 -9.30 14.60
CA THR A 17 -10.53 -8.25 13.72
C THR A 17 -9.75 -6.96 13.92
N LEU A 18 -9.56 -6.21 12.85
CA LEU A 18 -8.90 -4.91 12.85
C LEU A 18 -9.69 -3.95 11.97
N GLN A 19 -9.97 -2.75 12.48
CA GLN A 19 -10.68 -1.71 11.75
C GLN A 19 -9.84 -0.45 11.62
N THR A 20 -9.97 0.22 10.48
CA THR A 20 -9.45 1.58 10.29
C THR A 20 -10.45 2.62 10.76
N GLU A 21 -9.98 3.84 10.99
CA GLU A 21 -10.87 4.99 11.12
C GLU A 21 -11.70 5.21 9.84
N PRO A 22 -12.96 5.66 9.96
CA PRO A 22 -13.77 6.06 8.81
C PRO A 22 -13.16 7.20 8.01
N ILE A 23 -13.22 7.09 6.68
CA ILE A 23 -12.82 8.17 5.76
C ILE A 23 -13.95 9.22 5.74
N LYS A 24 -13.81 10.27 6.56
CA LYS A 24 -14.80 11.36 6.66
C LYS A 24 -14.96 12.17 5.38
N ASP A 25 -13.86 12.39 4.67
CA ASP A 25 -13.78 13.23 3.48
C ASP A 25 -13.74 12.40 2.19
N PHE A 26 -14.49 11.29 2.13
CA PHE A 26 -14.44 10.34 1.01
C PHE A 26 -14.58 10.98 -0.39
N PRO A 27 -15.49 11.95 -0.63
CA PRO A 27 -15.63 12.58 -1.95
C PRO A 27 -14.41 13.37 -2.41
N SER A 28 -13.61 13.93 -1.49
CA SER A 28 -12.45 14.76 -1.80
C SER A 28 -11.13 14.00 -1.64
N ASN A 29 -11.04 13.06 -0.70
CA ASN A 29 -9.87 12.23 -0.43
C ASN A 29 -10.30 10.81 -0.02
N PRO A 30 -10.38 9.86 -0.97
CA PRO A 30 -10.80 8.48 -0.70
C PRO A 30 -9.69 7.60 -0.10
N ASN A 31 -8.64 8.19 0.48
CA ASN A 31 -7.50 7.45 1.04
C ASN A 31 -7.67 7.19 2.54
N PHE A 32 -7.25 6.01 3.01
CA PHE A 32 -7.13 5.72 4.44
C PHE A 32 -6.05 6.59 5.08
N ALA A 33 -6.29 7.01 6.33
CA ALA A 33 -5.31 7.79 7.10
C ALA A 33 -4.05 6.98 7.44
N GLN A 34 -4.18 5.65 7.56
CA GLN A 34 -3.09 4.72 7.81
C GLN A 34 -2.96 3.77 6.62
N SER A 35 -1.75 3.64 6.09
CA SER A 35 -1.42 2.74 4.99
C SER A 35 -0.83 1.41 5.44
N VAL A 36 -0.46 1.29 6.72
CA VAL A 36 0.13 0.10 7.33
C VAL A 36 -0.69 -0.27 8.55
N LEU A 37 -1.07 -1.54 8.61
CA LEU A 37 -1.89 -2.13 9.65
C LEU A 37 -1.17 -3.35 10.23
N PHE A 38 -1.33 -3.57 11.54
CA PHE A 38 -0.74 -4.71 12.24
C PHE A 38 -1.85 -5.55 12.87
N LEU A 39 -1.87 -6.83 12.53
CA LEU A 39 -2.79 -7.81 13.07
C LEU A 39 -1.96 -9.00 13.55
N THR A 40 -2.06 -9.33 14.83
CA THR A 40 -1.37 -10.48 15.43
C THR A 40 -2.33 -11.65 15.46
N LEU A 41 -1.92 -12.79 14.88
CA LEU A 41 -2.76 -13.98 14.75
C LEU A 41 -2.04 -15.20 15.30
N PHE A 42 -2.79 -16.10 15.94
CA PHE A 42 -2.32 -17.45 16.22
C PHE A 42 -2.72 -18.35 15.05
N MET A 43 -1.78 -18.56 14.13
CA MET A 43 -2.01 -19.36 12.93
C MET A 43 -1.71 -20.85 13.18
N PRO A 44 -2.46 -21.78 12.56
CA PRO A 44 -2.12 -23.20 12.61
C PRO A 44 -0.77 -23.45 11.95
N THR A 45 -0.07 -24.49 12.41
CA THR A 45 1.20 -24.91 11.83
C THR A 45 1.00 -25.37 10.38
N GLU A 46 -0.03 -26.17 10.11
CA GLU A 46 -0.33 -26.61 8.76
C GLU A 46 -1.16 -25.56 8.00
N ALA A 47 -0.62 -25.11 6.87
CA ALA A 47 -1.22 -24.13 5.96
C ALA A 47 -2.65 -24.46 5.53
N ALA A 48 -2.97 -25.75 5.35
CA ALA A 48 -4.26 -26.22 4.86
C ALA A 48 -5.41 -25.92 5.83
N TYR A 49 -5.11 -25.66 7.10
CA TYR A 49 -6.10 -25.30 8.12
C TYR A 49 -6.20 -23.78 8.32
N ALA A 50 -5.35 -22.98 7.68
CA ALA A 50 -5.42 -21.53 7.79
C ALA A 50 -6.67 -20.99 7.09
N LEU A 51 -7.48 -20.21 7.81
CA LEU A 51 -8.60 -19.49 7.22
C LEU A 51 -8.12 -18.30 6.38
N PRO A 52 -8.90 -17.88 5.36
CA PRO A 52 -8.58 -16.71 4.55
C PRO A 52 -8.65 -15.42 5.37
N LEU A 53 -7.77 -14.47 5.04
CA LEU A 53 -7.85 -13.10 5.54
C LEU A 53 -8.92 -12.34 4.73
N VAL A 54 -9.96 -11.88 5.39
CA VAL A 54 -11.11 -11.22 4.77
C VAL A 54 -10.99 -9.70 4.94
N LEU A 55 -11.02 -8.98 3.82
CA LEU A 55 -10.96 -7.53 3.75
C LEU A 55 -12.35 -7.01 3.35
N LYS A 56 -13.05 -6.33 4.26
CA LYS A 56 -14.35 -5.72 4.02
C LYS A 56 -14.22 -4.21 4.04
N VAL A 57 -14.81 -3.54 3.06
CA VAL A 57 -15.07 -2.10 3.16
C VAL A 57 -16.49 -1.95 3.67
N VAL A 58 -16.63 -1.31 4.83
CA VAL A 58 -17.90 -1.09 5.52
C VAL A 58 -18.18 0.40 5.53
N ASP A 59 -19.40 0.79 5.18
CA ASP A 59 -19.88 2.16 5.27
C ASP A 59 -20.76 2.33 6.50
N ASP A 60 -20.41 3.29 7.36
CA ASP A 60 -21.21 3.67 8.52
C ASP A 60 -22.39 4.55 8.08
N ARG A 61 -23.60 4.10 8.43
CA ARG A 61 -24.84 4.80 8.14
C ARG A 61 -25.50 5.32 9.41
N ASP A 62 -26.55 6.11 9.19
CA ASP A 62 -27.40 6.64 10.24
C ASP A 62 -27.90 5.50 11.15
N PHE A 63 -28.05 5.80 12.43
CA PHE A 63 -28.52 4.86 13.47
C PHE A 63 -27.60 3.65 13.72
N GLY A 64 -26.29 3.79 13.44
CA GLY A 64 -25.30 2.75 13.71
C GLY A 64 -25.42 1.53 12.79
N GLN A 65 -26.13 1.67 11.67
CA GLN A 65 -26.19 0.61 10.67
C GLN A 65 -24.90 0.58 9.87
N GLN A 66 -24.31 -0.61 9.75
CA GLN A 66 -23.13 -0.83 8.93
C GLN A 66 -23.50 -1.62 7.68
N ALA A 67 -23.03 -1.17 6.53
CA ALA A 67 -23.24 -1.86 5.27
C ALA A 67 -21.91 -2.19 4.60
N VAL A 68 -21.71 -3.47 4.27
CA VAL A 68 -20.57 -3.88 3.45
C VAL A 68 -20.77 -3.35 2.03
N VAL A 69 -19.85 -2.50 1.58
CA VAL A 69 -19.84 -1.88 0.24
C VAL A 69 -18.82 -2.53 -0.69
N GLY A 70 -17.85 -3.27 -0.14
CA GLY A 70 -16.90 -4.08 -0.90
C GLY A 70 -16.29 -5.18 -0.04
N GLN A 71 -15.83 -6.26 -0.68
CA GLN A 71 -15.14 -7.35 0.01
C GLN A 71 -14.09 -7.98 -0.91
N ALA A 72 -12.95 -8.36 -0.34
CA ALA A 72 -11.91 -9.17 -0.96
C ALA A 72 -11.39 -10.19 0.05
N ASN A 73 -10.91 -11.34 -0.42
CA ASN A 73 -10.34 -12.39 0.42
C ASN A 73 -8.91 -12.68 -0.02
N ILE A 74 -8.03 -12.99 0.93
CA ILE A 74 -6.68 -13.49 0.69
C ILE A 74 -6.64 -14.93 1.21
N ASP A 75 -6.70 -15.88 0.29
CA ASP A 75 -6.88 -17.30 0.63
C ASP A 75 -5.60 -17.99 1.11
N SER A 76 -4.43 -17.38 0.88
CA SER A 76 -3.17 -17.94 1.33
C SER A 76 -2.14 -16.86 1.66
N LEU A 77 -1.59 -16.95 2.87
CA LEU A 77 -0.46 -16.15 3.32
C LEU A 77 0.88 -16.90 3.21
N GLN A 78 0.87 -18.16 2.73
CA GLN A 78 2.04 -19.02 2.64
C GLN A 78 3.26 -18.37 1.98
N PRO A 79 3.13 -17.63 0.85
CA PRO A 79 4.28 -16.99 0.21
C PRO A 79 4.97 -15.92 1.07
N TYR A 80 4.31 -15.44 2.13
CA TYR A 80 4.78 -14.38 3.01
C TYR A 80 5.17 -14.88 4.40
N PHE A 81 5.08 -16.19 4.65
CA PHE A 81 5.47 -16.78 5.93
C PHE A 81 6.97 -16.62 6.13
N CYS A 82 7.33 -16.18 7.34
CA CYS A 82 8.70 -15.96 7.75
C CYS A 82 8.97 -16.82 8.97
N ASP A 83 9.94 -17.72 8.87
CA ASP A 83 10.45 -18.48 10.02
C ASP A 83 11.55 -17.65 10.69
N PRO A 84 11.33 -17.09 11.90
CA PRO A 84 12.35 -16.29 12.57
C PRO A 84 13.54 -17.13 13.10
N TRP A 85 13.47 -18.46 13.02
CA TRP A 85 14.55 -19.39 13.36
C TRP A 85 15.28 -19.93 12.13
N ALA A 86 14.86 -19.59 10.90
CA ALA A 86 15.56 -19.99 9.69
C ALA A 86 16.95 -19.35 9.61
N LEU A 87 17.94 -20.10 9.10
CA LEU A 87 19.34 -19.66 9.00
C LEU A 87 19.54 -18.41 8.12
N ASP A 88 18.66 -18.23 7.15
CA ASP A 88 18.64 -17.14 6.17
C ASP A 88 17.58 -16.07 6.50
N TYR A 89 16.98 -16.11 7.70
CA TYR A 89 15.95 -15.15 8.08
C TYR A 89 16.50 -13.71 8.13
N VAL A 90 15.86 -12.83 7.36
CA VAL A 90 16.07 -11.38 7.44
C VAL A 90 14.80 -10.75 8.03
N PRO A 91 14.89 -10.12 9.22
CA PRO A 91 13.74 -9.44 9.80
C PRO A 91 13.14 -8.40 8.84
N PRO A 92 11.81 -8.40 8.62
CA PRO A 92 11.15 -7.39 7.80
C PRO A 92 11.45 -5.99 8.35
N ARG A 93 12.01 -5.12 7.50
CA ARG A 93 12.24 -3.72 7.85
C ARG A 93 10.99 -2.93 7.53
N LEU A 94 10.33 -2.40 8.55
CA LEU A 94 9.22 -1.48 8.34
C LEU A 94 9.72 -0.20 7.64
N PRO A 95 8.94 0.37 6.69
CA PRO A 95 9.24 1.67 6.12
C PRO A 95 9.39 2.69 7.25
N ARG A 96 10.63 3.13 7.48
CA ARG A 96 10.91 4.14 8.50
C ARG A 96 10.41 5.46 7.96
N ALA A 97 9.31 5.98 8.53
CA ALA A 97 8.98 7.39 8.37
C ALA A 97 10.19 8.19 8.86
N SER A 98 10.88 8.85 7.92
CA SER A 98 12.00 9.71 8.28
C SER A 98 11.42 10.84 9.14
N PRO A 99 11.92 11.07 10.37
CA PRO A 99 11.58 12.29 11.07
C PRO A 99 12.19 13.41 10.23
N GLY A 100 11.34 14.07 9.44
CA GLY A 100 11.69 15.35 8.85
C GLY A 100 12.18 16.23 9.98
N SER A 101 13.42 16.68 9.88
CA SER A 101 14.00 17.63 10.81
C SER A 101 13.10 18.85 10.86
N SER A 102 12.34 19.00 11.95
CA SER A 102 11.80 20.29 12.35
C SER A 102 12.98 21.16 12.78
N GLY A 103 13.32 22.14 11.96
CA GLY A 103 14.47 23.00 12.22
C GLY A 103 14.47 24.25 11.37
N GLY A 104 13.69 25.25 11.81
CA GLY A 104 14.02 26.67 11.62
C GLY A 104 13.64 27.29 10.28
N GLY A 105 12.80 28.32 10.34
CA GLY A 105 12.55 29.22 9.21
C GLY A 105 13.85 29.85 8.69
N GLY A 106 13.97 29.90 7.37
CA GLY A 106 15.08 30.52 6.67
C GLY A 106 14.64 30.92 5.28
N SER A 107 14.56 32.22 5.06
CA SER A 107 14.28 32.91 3.80
C SER A 107 15.04 32.28 2.61
N MET A 108 14.32 31.92 1.54
CA MET A 108 14.94 31.58 0.26
C MET A 108 15.59 32.83 -0.34
N SER A 109 16.90 32.99 -0.16
CA SER A 109 17.71 33.83 -1.02
C SER A 109 18.29 32.98 -2.14
N LEU A 110 17.91 33.29 -3.38
CA LEU A 110 18.54 32.76 -4.59
C LEU A 110 20.01 33.21 -4.63
N GLY A 111 20.91 32.33 -4.22
CA GLY A 111 22.36 32.50 -4.36
C GLY A 111 22.91 31.58 -5.45
N ARG A 112 23.23 32.16 -6.60
CA ARG A 112 23.93 31.52 -7.73
C ARG A 112 25.36 31.14 -7.29
N GLY A 113 25.76 29.87 -7.36
CA GLY A 113 27.15 29.50 -7.06
C GLY A 113 27.53 28.01 -7.14
N ARG A 114 28.03 27.60 -8.32
CA ARG A 114 29.04 26.54 -8.60
C ARG A 114 28.67 25.05 -8.39
N PRO A 115 28.86 24.17 -9.40
CA PRO A 115 28.68 22.73 -9.23
C PRO A 115 29.94 22.08 -8.62
N ALA A 116 29.77 21.33 -7.54
CA ALA A 116 30.80 20.42 -7.04
C ALA A 116 30.70 19.08 -7.80
N ALA A 117 31.83 18.57 -8.27
CA ALA A 117 31.93 17.33 -9.03
C ALA A 117 31.52 16.10 -8.18
N PRO A 118 30.90 15.05 -8.76
CA PRO A 118 30.57 13.84 -8.02
C PRO A 118 31.83 12.98 -7.78
N LEU A 119 31.95 12.46 -6.57
CA LEU A 119 32.89 11.39 -6.21
C LEU A 119 32.37 10.05 -6.77
N PRO A 120 33.24 9.18 -7.32
CA PRO A 120 32.81 7.88 -7.84
C PRO A 120 32.70 6.88 -6.68
N GLY A 121 31.51 6.30 -6.49
CA GLY A 121 31.35 5.19 -5.53
C GLY A 121 29.99 5.09 -4.83
N GLN A 122 28.95 5.77 -5.31
CA GLN A 122 27.63 5.73 -4.65
C GLN A 122 26.48 5.62 -5.66
N ASP A 123 26.63 4.76 -6.68
CA ASP A 123 25.59 4.52 -7.69
C ASP A 123 25.25 3.02 -7.84
N GLU A 124 25.43 2.23 -6.78
CA GLU A 124 24.98 0.82 -6.75
C GLU A 124 23.64 0.63 -6.04
N TYR A 125 22.90 1.73 -5.81
CA TYR A 125 21.47 1.62 -5.58
C TYR A 125 20.86 1.22 -6.91
N GLU A 126 20.36 -0.01 -6.99
CA GLU A 126 19.32 -0.36 -7.94
C GLU A 126 18.36 0.82 -7.98
N HIS A 127 18.30 1.51 -9.12
CA HIS A 127 17.25 2.49 -9.37
C HIS A 127 15.95 1.69 -9.39
N GLU A 128 15.41 1.42 -8.20
CA GLU A 128 14.08 0.91 -8.01
C GLU A 128 13.16 1.94 -8.65
N VAL A 129 12.51 1.49 -9.72
CA VAL A 129 11.64 2.33 -10.51
C VAL A 129 10.55 2.88 -9.59
N ASP A 130 10.48 4.21 -9.49
CA ASP A 130 9.50 4.92 -8.68
C ASP A 130 8.08 4.43 -8.99
N TRP A 131 7.22 4.42 -7.98
CA TRP A 131 5.89 3.81 -8.06
C TRP A 131 5.03 4.41 -9.17
N TRP A 132 5.22 5.71 -9.49
CA TRP A 132 4.53 6.34 -10.62
C TRP A 132 4.95 5.75 -11.96
N SER A 133 6.23 5.44 -12.12
CA SER A 133 6.75 4.82 -13.35
C SER A 133 6.20 3.40 -13.54
N LYS A 134 6.06 2.62 -12.46
CA LYS A 134 5.40 1.30 -12.49
C LYS A 134 3.92 1.39 -12.86
N LEU A 135 3.21 2.42 -12.38
CA LEU A 135 1.80 2.66 -12.73
C LEU A 135 1.65 3.02 -14.21
N PHE A 136 2.46 3.95 -14.73
CA PHE A 136 2.39 4.35 -16.14
C PHE A 136 2.72 3.19 -17.09
N TRP A 137 3.61 2.28 -16.69
CA TRP A 137 3.83 1.03 -17.42
C TRP A 137 2.60 0.13 -17.44
N ALA A 138 1.94 -0.05 -16.29
CA ALA A 138 0.76 -0.88 -16.17
C ALA A 138 -0.46 -0.35 -16.95
N THR A 139 -0.60 0.98 -17.07
CA THR A 139 -1.73 1.61 -17.78
C THR A 139 -1.47 1.84 -19.26
N GLY A 140 -0.22 1.77 -19.71
CA GLY A 140 0.17 2.03 -21.10
C GLY A 140 0.11 3.52 -21.48
N ASP A 141 0.33 4.41 -20.51
CA ASP A 141 0.29 5.87 -20.72
C ASP A 141 1.56 6.36 -21.46
N ASP A 142 1.45 7.50 -22.15
CA ASP A 142 2.50 8.11 -23.00
C ASP A 142 3.73 8.57 -22.17
N LYS A 143 3.54 8.71 -20.86
CA LYS A 143 4.60 9.04 -19.88
C LYS A 143 5.46 7.83 -19.47
N SER A 144 5.24 6.67 -20.08
CA SER A 144 6.03 5.47 -19.79
C SER A 144 7.51 5.62 -20.21
N PRO A 145 8.48 5.28 -19.34
CA PRO A 145 9.88 5.19 -19.72
C PRO A 145 10.08 4.26 -20.93
N LYS A 146 10.88 4.69 -21.92
CA LYS A 146 11.09 3.98 -23.20
C LYS A 146 11.93 2.71 -23.10
N HIS A 147 12.61 2.47 -21.98
CA HIS A 147 13.37 1.24 -21.76
C HIS A 147 12.43 0.13 -21.27
N LYS A 148 12.14 -0.83 -22.16
CA LYS A 148 11.35 -2.03 -21.88
C LYS A 148 12.19 -3.23 -21.43
N ASP A 149 13.51 -3.05 -21.25
CA ASP A 149 14.47 -4.17 -21.14
C ASP A 149 14.65 -4.72 -19.73
N ARG A 150 13.68 -4.52 -18.84
CA ARG A 150 13.74 -5.08 -17.49
C ARG A 150 12.39 -5.67 -17.10
N ASP A 151 12.43 -6.93 -16.70
CA ASP A 151 11.31 -7.74 -16.19
C ASP A 151 10.83 -7.20 -14.84
N TYR A 152 10.27 -6.00 -14.83
CA TYR A 152 9.67 -5.43 -13.64
C TYR A 152 8.24 -5.96 -13.47
N HIS A 153 7.93 -6.45 -12.26
CA HIS A 153 6.58 -6.87 -11.87
C HIS A 153 5.56 -5.76 -12.21
N THR A 154 4.68 -6.03 -13.18
CA THR A 154 3.69 -5.07 -13.64
C THR A 154 2.54 -4.99 -12.64
N LEU A 155 2.22 -3.80 -12.15
CA LEU A 155 1.02 -3.58 -11.34
C LEU A 155 -0.23 -3.89 -12.18
N LYS A 156 -1.23 -4.58 -11.63
CA LYS A 156 -2.48 -4.85 -12.34
C LYS A 156 -3.52 -3.80 -11.97
N VAL A 157 -3.79 -2.87 -12.88
CA VAL A 157 -4.83 -1.85 -12.68
C VAL A 157 -6.18 -2.44 -13.04
N TRP A 158 -7.07 -2.58 -12.04
CA TRP A 158 -8.43 -3.04 -12.27
C TRP A 158 -9.25 -1.91 -12.91
N ARG A 159 -9.74 -2.14 -14.13
CA ARG A 159 -10.73 -1.26 -14.76
C ARG A 159 -12.11 -1.90 -14.57
N PRO A 160 -13.12 -1.13 -14.13
CA PRO A 160 -14.49 -1.62 -14.13
C PRO A 160 -14.88 -1.97 -15.57
N GLN A 161 -15.37 -3.20 -15.80
CA GLN A 161 -15.98 -3.54 -17.07
C GLN A 161 -17.27 -2.73 -17.22
N GLU A 162 -17.31 -1.84 -18.19
CA GLU A 162 -18.57 -1.29 -18.66
C GLU A 162 -19.38 -2.45 -19.25
N GLY A 163 -20.41 -2.86 -18.51
CA GLY A 163 -21.36 -3.86 -18.96
C GLY A 163 -22.07 -3.36 -20.22
N GLY A 164 -21.93 -4.12 -21.30
CA GLY A 164 -22.82 -4.01 -22.45
C GLY A 164 -24.25 -4.29 -22.02
N TYR A 165 -25.15 -3.39 -22.44
CA TYR A 165 -26.60 -3.45 -22.29
C TYR A 165 -27.20 -4.80 -22.71
#